data_AF-A0A2A2GYT5-F1
#
_entry.id   AF-A0A2A2GYT5-F1
#
_cell.length_a   1.000
_cell.length_b   1.000
_cell.length_c   1.000
_cell.angle_alpha   90.00
_cell.angle_beta   90.00
_cell.angle_gamma   90.00
#
_symmetry.space_group_name_H-M   'P 1'
#
loop_
_entity.id
_entity.type
_entity.pdbx_description
1 polymer ?
#
loop_
_entity_poly.entity_id
_entity_poly.type
_entity_poly.pdbx_seq_one_letter_code
_entity_poly.pdbx_strand_id
1 'polypeptide(L)'
;MKGKHLNLHERFYIEKRIIDGVTQATIARELVLSRSTVSRELKRNTDPAFHGLYSCRRADTLAKARRLNKSTRDAFNQQTPQTQDFIRKELALHTSPEVISGRLRLKHGVSVSKNTLYRYIKSKRHWNHTVRCCVV
;
A
#
# COMPACT_ATOMS: atom_id res chain seq x y z
N MET A 1 -6.71 -5.57 -16.24
CA MET A 1 -7.28 -6.56 -15.29
C MET A 1 -6.76 -6.29 -13.87
N LYS A 2 -7.66 -6.15 -12.90
CA LYS A 2 -7.31 -5.99 -11.47
C LYS A 2 -6.72 -7.32 -10.97
N GLY A 3 -5.48 -7.31 -10.47
CA GLY A 3 -4.82 -8.54 -9.99
C GLY A 3 -5.42 -9.02 -8.68
N LYS A 4 -5.66 -10.33 -8.54
CA LYS A 4 -6.06 -10.96 -7.27
C LYS A 4 -4.89 -10.85 -6.28
N HIS A 5 -5.20 -10.50 -5.02
CA HIS A 5 -4.25 -10.62 -3.94
C HIS A 5 -4.31 -12.03 -3.36
N LEU A 6 -3.19 -12.74 -3.42
CA LEU A 6 -3.08 -14.08 -2.84
C LEU A 6 -3.05 -13.99 -1.31
N ASN A 7 -3.92 -14.74 -0.66
CA ASN A 7 -3.93 -14.90 0.80
C ASN A 7 -2.83 -15.90 1.26
N LEU A 8 -2.68 -16.06 2.58
CA LEU A 8 -1.64 -16.94 3.13
C LEU A 8 -1.86 -18.42 2.76
N HIS A 9 -3.10 -18.90 2.73
CA HIS A 9 -3.41 -20.28 2.35
C HIS A 9 -3.06 -20.59 0.90
N GLU A 10 -3.38 -19.68 -0.04
CA GLU A 10 -3.03 -19.83 -1.44
C GLU A 10 -1.50 -19.80 -1.62
N ARG A 11 -0.79 -18.95 -0.86
CA ARG A 11 0.69 -18.91 -0.87
C ARG A 11 1.30 -20.19 -0.32
N PHE A 12 0.74 -20.74 0.76
CA PHE A 12 1.16 -22.01 1.34
C PHE A 12 0.94 -23.17 0.36
N TYR A 13 -0.21 -23.18 -0.33
CA TYR A 13 -0.48 -24.16 -1.38
C TYR A 13 0.56 -24.08 -2.50
N ILE A 14 0.87 -22.88 -3.00
CA ILE A 14 1.90 -22.67 -4.03
C ILE A 14 3.27 -23.22 -3.57
N GLU A 15 3.68 -22.94 -2.33
CA GLU A 15 4.94 -23.45 -1.77
C GLU A 15 4.97 -24.99 -1.77
N LYS A 16 3.92 -25.62 -1.23
CA LYS A 16 3.80 -27.09 -1.17
C LYS A 16 3.85 -27.73 -2.57
N ARG A 17 3.18 -27.14 -3.56
CA ARG A 17 3.18 -27.67 -4.94
C ARG A 17 4.49 -27.46 -5.68
N ILE A 18 5.24 -26.40 -5.38
CA ILE A 18 6.59 -26.19 -5.93
C ILE A 18 7.55 -27.26 -5.39
N ILE A 19 7.44 -27.59 -4.10
CA ILE A 19 8.22 -28.69 -3.49
C ILE A 19 7.88 -30.03 -4.15
N ASP A 20 6.60 -30.25 -4.48
CA ASP A 20 6.14 -31.43 -5.22
C ASP A 20 6.59 -31.44 -6.72
N GLY A 21 7.35 -30.44 -7.19
CA GLY A 21 7.84 -30.36 -8.57
C GLY A 21 6.78 -29.96 -9.61
N VAL A 22 5.64 -29.43 -9.18
CA VAL A 22 4.50 -29.16 -10.05
C VAL A 22 4.66 -27.85 -10.81
N THR A 23 4.29 -27.85 -12.09
CA THR A 23 4.43 -26.67 -12.94
C THR A 23 3.48 -25.55 -12.53
N GLN A 24 3.92 -24.30 -12.71
CA GLN A 24 3.11 -23.10 -12.42
C GLN A 24 1.75 -23.09 -13.13
N ALA A 25 1.65 -23.71 -14.32
CA ALA A 25 0.40 -23.80 -15.07
C ALA A 25 -0.60 -24.74 -14.39
N THR A 26 -0.14 -25.85 -13.83
CA THR A 26 -0.97 -26.78 -13.07
C THR A 26 -1.41 -26.16 -11.74
N ILE A 27 -0.49 -25.53 -11.00
CA ILE A 27 -0.81 -24.82 -9.75
C ILE A 27 -1.89 -23.75 -10.00
N ALA A 28 -1.77 -23.01 -11.11
CA ALA A 28 -2.76 -22.00 -11.48
C ALA A 28 -4.15 -22.59 -11.74
N ARG A 29 -4.24 -23.76 -12.41
CA ARG A 29 -5.51 -24.46 -12.63
C ARG A 29 -6.10 -24.97 -11.32
N GLU A 30 -5.29 -25.57 -10.46
CA GLU A 30 -5.69 -26.09 -9.14
C GLU A 30 -6.28 -25.00 -8.23
N LEU A 31 -5.71 -23.79 -8.26
CA LEU A 31 -6.19 -22.64 -7.48
C LEU A 31 -7.26 -21.78 -8.20
N VAL A 32 -7.67 -22.16 -9.41
CA VAL A 32 -8.58 -21.38 -10.26
C VAL A 32 -8.07 -19.94 -10.47
N LEU A 33 -6.78 -19.83 -10.79
CA LEU A 33 -6.05 -18.59 -11.06
C LEU A 33 -5.49 -18.56 -12.48
N SER A 34 -5.16 -17.36 -12.96
CA SER A 34 -4.36 -17.25 -14.18
C SER A 34 -2.91 -17.65 -13.92
N ARG A 35 -2.26 -18.30 -14.91
CA ARG A 35 -0.82 -18.58 -14.89
C ARG A 35 0.01 -17.31 -14.60
N SER A 36 -0.43 -16.17 -15.14
CA SER A 36 0.20 -14.86 -14.91
C SER A 36 0.12 -14.39 -13.45
N THR A 37 -0.84 -14.87 -12.66
CA THR A 37 -0.94 -14.56 -11.23
C THR A 37 0.11 -15.32 -10.44
N VAL A 38 0.25 -16.63 -10.67
CA VAL A 38 1.29 -17.47 -10.05
C VAL A 38 2.69 -16.98 -10.44
N SER A 39 2.93 -16.73 -11.72
CA SER A 39 4.23 -16.23 -12.19
C SER A 39 4.62 -14.89 -11.55
N ARG A 40 3.67 -13.94 -11.47
CA ARG A 40 3.92 -12.64 -10.81
C ARG A 40 4.14 -12.77 -9.32
N GLU A 41 3.47 -13.71 -8.66
CA GLU A 41 3.69 -14.00 -7.25
C GLU A 41 5.13 -14.43 -7.02
N LEU A 42 5.58 -15.49 -7.69
CA LEU A 42 6.94 -16.02 -7.55
C LEU A 42 7.99 -14.97 -7.88
N LYS A 43 7.85 -14.28 -9.02
CA LYS A 43 8.80 -13.23 -9.43
C LYS A 43 8.92 -12.10 -8.40
N ARG A 44 7.86 -11.78 -7.67
CA ARG A 44 7.81 -10.63 -6.76
C ARG A 44 8.12 -10.98 -5.31
N ASN A 45 7.97 -12.24 -4.93
CA ASN A 45 7.97 -12.67 -3.54
C ASN A 45 8.93 -13.83 -3.24
N THR A 46 9.64 -14.35 -4.23
CA THR A 46 10.83 -15.16 -4.00
C THR A 46 11.98 -14.24 -3.58
N ASP A 47 12.50 -14.46 -2.38
CA ASP A 47 13.61 -13.67 -1.83
C ASP A 47 14.95 -14.23 -2.34
N PRO A 48 15.79 -13.44 -3.02
CA PRO A 48 17.12 -13.86 -3.43
C PRO A 48 18.00 -14.34 -2.26
N ALA A 49 17.77 -13.81 -1.06
CA ALA A 49 18.51 -14.20 0.15
C ALA A 49 18.20 -15.63 0.61
N PHE A 50 17.12 -16.25 0.11
CA PHE A 50 16.71 -17.62 0.47
C PHE A 50 17.09 -18.63 -0.62
N HIS A 51 18.25 -18.46 -1.25
CA HIS A 51 18.76 -19.30 -2.35
C HIS A 51 17.77 -19.46 -3.53
N GLY A 52 16.87 -18.49 -3.73
CA GLY A 52 15.83 -18.57 -4.76
C GLY A 52 14.67 -19.52 -4.41
N LEU A 53 14.62 -20.08 -3.20
CA LEU A 53 13.49 -20.87 -2.72
C LEU A 53 12.30 -19.96 -2.39
N TYR A 54 11.11 -20.40 -2.80
CA TYR A 54 9.88 -19.69 -2.48
C TYR A 54 9.35 -20.12 -1.12
N SER A 55 9.16 -19.16 -0.20
CA SER A 55 8.57 -19.40 1.12
C SER A 55 7.29 -18.61 1.31
N CYS A 56 6.19 -19.24 1.73
CA CYS A 56 4.90 -18.55 1.89
C CYS A 56 4.95 -17.45 2.95
N ARG A 57 5.64 -17.70 4.07
CA ARG A 57 5.78 -16.74 5.19
C ARG A 57 6.58 -15.52 4.77
N ARG A 58 7.67 -15.74 4.02
CA ARG A 58 8.50 -14.64 3.51
C ARG A 58 7.73 -13.84 2.45
N ALA A 59 7.07 -14.53 1.53
CA ALA A 59 6.24 -13.94 0.50
C ALA A 59 5.15 -13.01 1.09
N ASP A 60 4.43 -13.48 2.12
CA ASP A 60 3.41 -12.68 2.80
C ASP A 60 4.00 -11.44 3.48
N THR A 61 5.15 -11.60 4.15
CA THR A 61 5.89 -10.47 4.77
C THR A 61 6.29 -9.43 3.72
N LEU A 62 6.84 -9.85 2.58
CA LEU A 62 7.23 -8.96 1.47
C LEU A 62 6.00 -8.28 0.83
N ALA A 63 4.88 -8.98 0.70
CA ALA A 63 3.64 -8.40 0.19
C ALA A 63 3.08 -7.33 1.14
N LYS A 64 3.08 -7.60 2.44
CA LYS A 64 2.67 -6.66 3.49
C LYS A 64 3.61 -5.44 3.53
N ALA A 65 4.92 -5.65 3.56
CA ALA A 65 5.92 -4.59 3.54
C ALA A 65 5.75 -3.66 2.32
N ARG A 66 5.51 -4.22 1.13
CA ARG A 66 5.23 -3.40 -0.08
C ARG A 66 3.94 -2.60 0.03
N ARG A 67 2.90 -3.15 0.65
CA ARG A 67 1.64 -2.41 0.89
C ARG A 67 1.87 -1.28 1.89
N LEU A 68 2.63 -1.51 2.96
CA LEU A 68 2.99 -0.49 3.94
C LEU A 68 3.86 0.60 3.29
N ASN A 69 4.89 0.21 2.53
CA ASN A 69 5.77 1.15 1.83
C ASN A 69 5.04 1.99 0.77
N LYS A 70 3.96 1.47 0.19
CA LYS A 70 3.10 2.28 -0.69
C LYS A 70 2.38 3.38 0.08
N SER A 71 1.98 3.13 1.33
CA SER A 71 1.38 4.15 2.19
C SER A 71 2.43 5.11 2.77
N THR A 72 3.66 4.66 3.05
CA THR A 72 4.72 5.61 3.46
C THR A 72 5.14 6.52 2.30
N ARG A 73 5.03 6.05 1.05
CA ARG A 73 5.11 6.87 -0.17
C ARG A 73 3.81 7.64 -0.49
N ASP A 74 2.93 7.85 0.48
CA ASP A 74 1.76 8.71 0.26
C ASP A 74 2.19 10.10 -0.21
N ALA A 75 1.44 10.67 -1.16
CA ALA A 75 1.78 11.95 -1.80
C ALA A 75 1.97 13.10 -0.79
N PHE A 76 1.42 12.97 0.43
CA PHE A 76 1.67 13.87 1.54
C PHE A 76 3.13 13.82 2.04
N ASN A 77 3.68 12.62 2.27
CA ASN A 77 5.05 12.45 2.80
C ASN A 77 6.13 12.84 1.77
N GLN A 78 5.77 12.91 0.49
CA GLN A 78 6.65 13.39 -0.59
C GLN A 78 6.68 14.92 -0.69
N GLN A 79 5.82 15.64 0.04
CA GLN A 79 5.85 17.11 0.05
C GLN A 79 7.02 17.63 0.86
N THR A 80 7.48 18.84 0.54
CA THR A 80 8.54 19.52 1.28
C THR A 80 8.14 19.74 2.75
N PRO A 81 9.10 19.77 3.70
CA PRO A 81 8.81 20.02 5.10
C PRO A 81 7.94 21.26 5.35
N GLN A 82 8.21 22.35 4.61
CA GLN A 82 7.45 23.60 4.68
C GLN A 82 5.97 23.40 4.29
N THR A 83 5.72 22.63 3.23
CA THR A 83 4.36 22.30 2.78
C THR A 83 3.64 21.42 3.80
N GLN A 84 4.34 20.44 4.39
CA GLN A 84 3.76 19.58 5.42
C GLN A 84 3.38 20.38 6.67
N ASP A 85 4.25 21.31 7.11
CA ASP A 85 3.98 22.14 8.27
C ASP A 85 2.82 23.12 8.02
N PHE A 86 2.72 23.69 6.83
CA PHE A 86 1.55 24.48 6.44
C PHE A 86 0.26 23.67 6.53
N ILE A 87 0.25 22.45 5.94
CA ILE A 87 -0.92 21.57 6.00
C ILE A 87 -1.27 21.23 7.45
N ARG A 88 -0.29 20.89 8.29
CA ARG A 88 -0.52 20.56 9.71
C ARG A 88 -1.12 21.74 10.47
N LYS A 89 -0.63 22.96 10.23
CA LYS A 89 -1.17 24.20 10.83
C LYS A 89 -2.61 24.43 10.41
N GLU A 90 -2.92 24.35 9.12
CA GLU A 90 -4.29 24.55 8.62
C GLU A 90 -5.26 23.46 9.11
N LEU A 91 -4.81 22.20 9.20
CA LEU A 91 -5.62 21.12 9.76
C LEU A 91 -5.89 21.31 11.26
N ALA A 92 -4.94 21.89 12.02
CA ALA A 92 -5.15 22.24 13.42
C ALA A 92 -6.15 23.40 13.61
N LEU A 93 -6.30 24.26 12.60
CA LEU A 93 -7.32 25.32 12.55
C LEU A 93 -8.69 24.81 12.04
N HIS A 94 -8.87 23.50 11.89
CA HIS A 94 -10.09 22.89 11.37
C HIS A 94 -10.46 23.33 9.95
N THR A 95 -9.49 23.80 9.15
CA THR A 95 -9.72 24.14 7.74
C THR A 95 -10.02 22.89 6.91
N SER A 96 -11.04 22.96 6.02
CA SER A 96 -11.40 21.82 5.17
C SER A 96 -10.29 21.46 4.15
N PRO A 97 -10.08 20.17 3.85
CA PRO A 97 -9.10 19.71 2.86
C PRO A 97 -9.20 20.36 1.47
N GLU A 98 -10.41 20.69 1.02
CA GLU A 98 -10.65 21.42 -0.23
C GLU A 98 -10.02 22.81 -0.19
N VAL A 99 -10.22 23.53 0.91
CA VAL A 99 -9.70 24.89 1.10
C VAL A 99 -8.18 24.86 1.24
N ILE A 100 -7.63 23.90 1.98
CA ILE A 100 -6.17 23.72 2.12
C ILE A 100 -5.52 23.47 0.76
N SER A 101 -6.11 22.59 -0.06
CA SER A 101 -5.65 22.30 -1.42
C SER A 101 -5.61 23.57 -2.29
N GLY A 102 -6.67 24.38 -2.25
CA GLY A 102 -6.72 25.67 -2.95
C GLY A 102 -5.68 26.68 -2.46
N ARG A 103 -5.55 26.82 -1.14
CA ARG A 103 -4.57 27.74 -0.50
C ARG A 103 -3.13 27.37 -0.82
N LEU A 104 -2.81 26.07 -0.82
CA LEU A 104 -1.48 25.58 -1.22
C LEU A 104 -1.13 25.96 -2.66
N ARG A 105 -2.09 25.81 -3.58
CA ARG A 105 -1.89 26.17 -4.98
C ARG A 105 -1.64 27.67 -5.14
N LEU A 106 -2.39 28.50 -4.41
CA LEU A 106 -2.29 29.95 -4.50
C LEU A 106 -1.05 30.54 -3.82
N LYS A 107 -0.71 30.08 -2.61
CA LYS A 107 0.39 30.65 -1.81
C LYS A 107 1.75 30.05 -2.11
N HIS A 108 1.79 28.76 -2.40
CA HIS A 108 3.05 28.00 -2.50
C HIS A 108 3.29 27.41 -3.89
N GLY A 109 2.35 27.55 -4.84
CA GLY A 109 2.45 26.94 -6.17
C GLY A 109 2.43 25.40 -6.14
N VAL A 110 2.15 24.79 -4.99
CA VAL A 110 2.16 23.33 -4.81
C VAL A 110 0.75 22.76 -4.94
N SER A 111 0.61 21.72 -5.75
CA SER A 111 -0.66 21.03 -5.94
C SER A 111 -0.73 19.75 -5.11
N VAL A 112 -1.46 19.80 -3.99
CA VAL A 112 -1.81 18.61 -3.20
C VAL A 112 -3.30 18.36 -3.34
N SER A 113 -3.69 17.16 -3.81
CA SER A 113 -5.11 16.83 -3.96
C SER A 113 -5.82 16.74 -2.61
N LYS A 114 -7.08 17.20 -2.54
CA LYS A 114 -7.95 17.00 -1.36
C LYS A 114 -8.03 15.54 -0.90
N ASN A 115 -8.03 14.60 -1.85
CA ASN A 115 -8.06 13.16 -1.55
C ASN A 115 -6.78 12.70 -0.82
N THR A 116 -5.63 13.31 -1.11
CA THR A 116 -4.38 13.07 -0.39
C THR A 116 -4.50 13.51 1.06
N LEU A 117 -5.09 14.67 1.30
CA LEU A 117 -5.34 15.22 2.63
C LEU A 117 -6.35 14.35 3.41
N TYR A 118 -7.44 13.91 2.79
CA TYR A 118 -8.38 12.98 3.41
C TYR A 118 -7.73 11.64 3.78
N ARG A 119 -6.89 11.08 2.90
CA ARG A 119 -6.14 9.85 3.21
C ARG A 119 -5.19 10.05 4.39
N TYR A 120 -4.52 11.20 4.45
CA TYR A 120 -3.64 11.58 5.55
C TYR A 120 -4.40 11.71 6.88
N ILE A 121 -5.54 12.40 6.90
CA ILE A 121 -6.39 12.53 8.10
C ILE A 121 -6.86 11.14 8.54
N LYS A 122 -7.32 10.30 7.61
CA LYS A 122 -7.77 8.93 7.90
C LYS A 122 -6.65 8.06 8.48
N SER A 123 -5.42 8.15 7.96
CA SER A 123 -4.30 7.36 8.48
C SER A 123 -3.87 7.82 9.89
N LYS A 124 -4.03 9.11 10.23
CA LYS A 124 -3.78 9.65 11.58
C LYS A 124 -4.89 9.40 12.59
N ARG A 125 -6.14 9.21 12.13
CA ARG A 125 -7.32 8.96 12.98
C ARG A 125 -7.27 7.62 13.74
N HIS A 126 -6.39 6.70 13.34
CA HIS A 126 -6.08 5.49 14.12
C HIS A 126 -5.13 5.73 15.31
N TRP A 127 -4.61 6.95 15.49
CA TRP A 127 -3.53 7.23 16.45
C TRP A 127 -3.82 8.31 17.49
N ASN A 128 -4.87 9.15 17.39
CA ASN A 128 -5.13 10.20 18.38
C ASN A 128 -6.61 10.61 18.53
N HIS A 129 -7.07 10.72 19.77
CA HIS A 129 -8.44 11.11 20.16
C HIS A 129 -8.78 12.58 19.84
N THR A 130 -7.78 13.42 19.53
CA THR A 130 -7.91 14.88 19.38
C THR A 130 -8.41 15.34 18.01
N VAL A 131 -8.39 14.48 16.98
CA VAL A 131 -8.79 14.85 15.59
C VAL A 131 -10.26 14.53 15.29
N ARG A 132 -11.05 14.21 16.32
CA ARG A 132 -12.38 13.59 16.21
C ARG A 132 -13.47 14.53 15.68
N CYS A 133 -13.27 15.84 15.66
CA CYS A 133 -14.30 16.83 15.33
C CYS A 133 -14.37 17.33 13.87
N CYS A 134 -13.44 16.97 12.98
CA CYS A 134 -13.37 17.62 11.65
C CYS A 134 -14.15 16.94 10.51
N VAL A 135 -14.88 15.86 10.77
CA VAL A 135 -15.70 15.21 9.75
C VAL A 135 -17.07 14.95 10.37
N VAL A 136 -17.93 15.97 10.30
CA VAL A 136 -19.38 15.82 10.36
C VAL A 136 -19.88 15.82 8.92
#